data_AF-A0A8S4Q2C6-F1
#
_entry.id   AF-A0A8S4Q2C6-F1
#
_cell.length_a   1.000
_cell.length_b   1.000
_cell.length_c   1.000
_cell.angle_alpha   90.00
_cell.angle_beta   90.00
_cell.angle_gamma   90.00
#
_symmetry.space_group_name_H-M   'P 1'
#
loop_
_entity.id
_entity.type
_entity.pdbx_description
1 polymer ?
#
loop_
_entity_poly.entity_id
_entity_poly.type
_entity_poly.pdbx_seq_one_letter_code
_entity_poly.pdbx_strand_id
1 'polypeptide(L)'
;MEERTNNNSPVESSDLIQINVGGVKHEVLRSTLQRFPGTKLANLSNDNARKGSDFIVSRGEFYFDRHPGIFTTILNCYRTGELHMDRNACGCALAHELEFWGINEVAFQKCCTTKYMESEYMKTQLTLFEKTFSSEQSHYNREPGCGKLQEKIWAFLDNPFSSVPAKAFGVWTVLMIVLSIITLCLETVDGLKEEIGPPEISKITGIQEGVLRSNYSVVIHEGLNNNQTGTVSWWITDPMDSNNSKKVIHIGEHFHVPNSFLIYIDYVLFAYFSLELVTRFIFSPHKGRFWLSFYTFCDVIALIPGVVLYVTNFVHPVNKLKTSTLDIVRALGTARILRLLRFMRFSMACKLLLYTLMASIKEIFLMLGLLLLGAITFASLVYFGELISDSDEVLITNIPIGIWYAMVTMTTVGYGDFYPKSIGGYIVGSGCVICGVLVIAFTVPVIVNNFLMFYAHASSMDKKSERPFKNRNRDDKQQID
;
A
#
# COMPACT_ATOMS: atom_id res chain seq x y z
N MET A 1 -19.24 29.00 -43.43
CA MET A 1 -19.51 30.42 -43.75
C MET A 1 -21.01 30.52 -43.89
N GLU A 2 -21.71 30.58 -42.76
CA GLU A 2 -23.15 30.83 -42.68
C GLU A 2 -23.34 32.31 -42.37
N GLU A 3 -24.18 32.94 -43.17
CA GLU A 3 -24.43 34.38 -43.23
C GLU A 3 -25.20 34.82 -41.97
N ARG A 4 -24.54 35.53 -41.05
CA ARG A 4 -25.21 36.18 -39.91
C ARG A 4 -25.91 37.45 -40.42
N THR A 5 -27.23 37.37 -40.58
CA THR A 5 -28.09 38.54 -40.74
C THR A 5 -27.98 39.42 -39.50
N ASN A 6 -27.39 40.60 -39.68
CA ASN A 6 -27.16 41.58 -38.62
C ASN A 6 -28.43 42.41 -38.42
N ASN A 7 -29.39 41.89 -37.66
CA ASN A 7 -30.58 42.65 -37.23
C ASN A 7 -30.20 43.60 -36.08
N ASN A 8 -29.72 44.80 -36.41
CA ASN A 8 -29.50 45.88 -35.45
C ASN A 8 -30.78 46.70 -35.24
N SER A 9 -31.82 46.10 -34.64
CA SER A 9 -32.88 46.86 -33.98
C SER A 9 -32.38 47.35 -32.61
N PRO A 10 -32.78 48.54 -32.13
CA PRO A 10 -32.43 49.00 -30.79
C PRO A 10 -32.95 48.01 -29.75
N VAL A 11 -32.10 47.62 -28.79
CA VAL A 11 -32.52 46.77 -27.68
C VAL A 11 -33.48 47.57 -26.79
N GLU A 12 -34.73 47.14 -26.68
CA GLU A 12 -35.69 47.76 -25.77
C GLU A 12 -35.35 47.41 -24.31
N SER A 13 -35.58 48.34 -23.38
CA SER A 13 -35.31 48.11 -21.95
C SER A 13 -36.19 47.00 -21.35
N SER A 14 -37.32 46.68 -21.99
CA SER A 14 -38.23 45.58 -21.67
C SER A 14 -37.60 44.19 -21.86
N ASP A 15 -36.58 44.07 -22.72
CA ASP A 15 -35.90 42.81 -23.03
C ASP A 15 -34.74 42.48 -22.07
N LEU A 16 -34.38 43.43 -21.20
CA LEU A 16 -33.32 43.26 -20.21
C LEU A 16 -33.88 42.70 -18.90
N ILE A 17 -33.16 41.75 -18.33
CA ILE A 17 -33.45 41.14 -17.04
C ILE A 17 -32.31 41.48 -16.08
N GLN A 18 -32.66 42.05 -14.92
CA GLN A 18 -31.72 42.32 -13.84
C GLN A 18 -31.62 41.13 -12.89
N ILE A 19 -30.39 40.63 -12.72
CA ILE A 19 -30.06 39.50 -11.85
C ILE A 19 -28.98 39.97 -10.87
N ASN A 20 -29.30 39.97 -9.59
CA ASN A 20 -28.40 40.31 -8.49
C ASN A 20 -27.91 39.02 -7.83
N VAL A 21 -26.60 38.74 -7.93
CA VAL A 21 -25.98 37.56 -7.32
C VAL A 21 -25.00 38.02 -6.26
N GLY A 22 -25.23 37.66 -4.99
CA GLY A 22 -24.34 38.02 -3.87
C GLY A 22 -24.12 39.53 -3.71
N GLY A 23 -25.07 40.36 -4.17
CA GLY A 23 -24.96 41.82 -4.16
C GLY A 23 -24.42 42.44 -5.45
N VAL A 24 -23.91 41.64 -6.39
CA VAL A 24 -23.42 42.11 -7.70
C VAL A 24 -24.54 42.04 -8.72
N LYS A 25 -24.87 43.18 -9.34
CA LYS A 25 -25.93 43.28 -10.34
C LYS A 25 -25.41 42.92 -11.73
N HIS A 26 -26.17 42.11 -12.44
CA HIS A 26 -25.92 41.68 -13.81
C HIS A 26 -27.13 41.99 -14.68
N GLU A 27 -26.88 42.57 -15.85
CA GLU A 27 -27.90 42.83 -16.87
C GLU A 27 -27.71 41.90 -18.05
N VAL A 28 -28.81 41.25 -18.45
CA VAL A 28 -28.79 40.19 -19.45
C VAL A 28 -30.03 40.27 -20.33
N LEU A 29 -29.86 40.03 -21.62
CA LEU A 29 -30.97 39.93 -22.57
C LEU A 29 -31.78 38.65 -22.34
N ARG A 30 -33.10 38.75 -22.45
CA ARG A 30 -34.02 37.60 -22.37
C ARG A 30 -33.64 36.49 -23.36
N SER A 31 -33.27 36.86 -24.59
CA SER A 31 -32.81 35.93 -25.64
C SER A 31 -31.54 35.16 -25.27
N THR A 32 -30.64 35.78 -24.48
CA THR A 32 -29.40 35.13 -24.03
C THR A 32 -29.70 34.00 -23.04
N LEU A 33 -30.66 34.20 -22.14
CA LEU A 33 -31.04 33.18 -21.15
C LEU A 33 -31.73 31.97 -21.80
N GLN A 34 -32.41 32.17 -22.92
CA GLN A 34 -33.11 31.10 -23.66
C GLN A 34 -32.17 30.16 -24.42
N ARG A 35 -30.87 30.49 -24.53
CA ARG A 35 -29.88 29.65 -25.24
C ARG A 35 -29.75 28.24 -24.66
N PHE A 36 -29.92 28.10 -23.34
CA PHE A 36 -29.90 26.81 -22.66
C PHE A 36 -31.27 26.56 -22.00
N PRO A 37 -32.28 26.11 -22.76
CA PRO A 37 -33.61 25.88 -22.23
C PRO A 37 -33.61 24.79 -21.15
N GLY A 38 -34.50 24.92 -20.16
CA GLY A 38 -34.58 23.98 -19.02
C GLY A 38 -33.64 24.29 -17.85
N THR A 39 -32.72 25.25 -18.02
CA THR A 39 -31.87 25.74 -16.93
C THR A 39 -32.61 26.72 -16.02
N LYS A 40 -32.11 26.93 -14.79
CA LYS A 40 -32.74 27.85 -13.83
C LYS A 40 -32.78 29.29 -14.36
N LEU A 41 -31.73 29.72 -15.05
CA LEU A 41 -31.66 31.05 -15.66
C LEU A 41 -32.60 31.20 -16.85
N ALA A 42 -32.80 30.15 -17.66
CA ALA A 42 -33.79 30.19 -18.74
C ALA A 42 -35.20 30.40 -18.20
N ASN A 43 -35.54 29.82 -17.04
CA ASN A 43 -36.84 30.01 -16.42
C ASN A 43 -37.12 31.46 -16.02
N LEU A 44 -36.09 32.27 -15.74
CA LEU A 44 -36.24 33.70 -15.44
C LEU A 44 -36.74 34.51 -16.64
N SER A 45 -36.58 33.98 -17.86
CA SER A 45 -37.12 34.58 -19.07
C SER A 45 -38.64 34.41 -19.20
N ASN A 46 -39.29 33.60 -18.37
CA ASN A 46 -40.74 33.40 -18.43
C ASN A 46 -41.47 34.49 -17.63
N ASP A 47 -42.61 34.97 -18.12
CA ASP A 47 -43.36 36.05 -17.46
C ASP A 47 -43.89 35.65 -16.07
N ASN A 48 -44.10 34.34 -15.85
CA ASN A 48 -44.48 33.80 -14.55
C ASN A 48 -43.35 33.84 -13.50
N ALA A 49 -42.09 33.98 -13.92
CA ALA A 49 -40.95 34.00 -12.99
C ALA A 49 -40.98 35.20 -12.04
N ARG A 50 -41.57 36.32 -12.45
CA ARG A 50 -41.74 37.53 -11.61
C ARG A 50 -42.70 37.33 -10.43
N LYS A 51 -43.46 36.22 -10.42
CA LYS A 51 -44.33 35.83 -9.30
C LYS A 51 -43.63 34.90 -8.30
N GLY A 52 -42.41 34.47 -8.60
CA GLY A 52 -41.63 33.57 -7.75
C GLY A 52 -40.95 34.28 -6.57
N SER A 53 -40.48 33.49 -5.60
CA SER A 53 -39.75 33.96 -4.41
C SER A 53 -38.44 34.67 -4.72
N ASP A 54 -37.84 34.36 -5.86
CA ASP A 54 -36.50 34.83 -6.24
C ASP A 54 -36.55 36.27 -6.80
N PHE A 55 -37.75 36.84 -7.04
CA PHE A 55 -37.93 38.19 -7.59
C PHE A 55 -38.24 39.21 -6.48
N ILE A 56 -37.38 40.22 -6.33
CA ILE A 56 -37.57 41.31 -5.38
C ILE A 56 -38.33 42.45 -6.05
N VAL A 57 -39.65 42.51 -5.81
CA VAL A 57 -40.57 43.50 -6.41
C VAL A 57 -40.13 44.94 -6.15
N SER A 58 -39.66 45.25 -4.94
CA SER A 58 -39.25 46.61 -4.57
C SER A 58 -38.03 47.13 -5.33
N ARG A 59 -37.22 46.22 -5.89
CA ARG A 59 -35.99 46.55 -6.63
C ARG A 59 -36.07 46.22 -8.11
N GLY A 60 -37.10 45.50 -8.55
CA GLY A 60 -37.26 45.07 -9.94
C GLY A 60 -36.20 44.05 -10.39
N GLU A 61 -35.55 43.34 -9.47
CA GLU A 61 -34.42 42.45 -9.76
C GLU A 61 -34.65 41.04 -9.19
N PHE A 62 -34.09 40.03 -9.84
CA PHE A 62 -33.97 38.69 -9.25
C PHE A 62 -32.77 38.63 -8.31
N TYR A 63 -32.91 38.03 -7.13
CA TYR A 63 -31.81 37.95 -6.16
C TYR A 63 -31.43 36.51 -5.81
N PHE A 64 -30.13 36.23 -5.85
CA PHE A 64 -29.56 34.95 -5.46
C PHE A 64 -28.38 35.17 -4.51
N ASP A 65 -28.47 34.61 -3.30
CA ASP A 65 -27.38 34.64 -2.33
C ASP A 65 -26.33 33.57 -2.67
N ARG A 66 -25.55 33.83 -3.72
CA ARG A 66 -24.57 32.90 -4.32
C ARG A 66 -23.28 33.64 -4.70
N HIS A 67 -22.25 32.89 -5.10
CA HIS A 67 -20.92 33.46 -5.34
C HIS A 67 -20.87 34.33 -6.62
N PRO A 68 -20.75 35.67 -6.52
CA PRO A 68 -20.83 36.55 -7.69
C PRO A 68 -19.72 36.30 -8.71
N GLY A 69 -18.51 36.01 -8.25
CA GLY A 69 -17.36 35.79 -9.12
C GLY A 69 -17.41 34.49 -9.94
N ILE A 70 -18.20 33.50 -9.54
CA ILE A 70 -18.38 32.26 -10.32
C ILE A 70 -19.57 32.44 -11.26
N PHE A 71 -20.60 33.17 -10.82
CA PHE A 71 -21.74 33.50 -11.65
C PHE A 71 -21.38 34.22 -12.95
N THR A 72 -20.32 35.04 -12.96
CA THR A 72 -19.82 35.64 -14.22
C THR A 72 -19.42 34.57 -15.24
N THR A 73 -18.83 33.47 -14.79
CA THR A 73 -18.44 32.34 -15.63
C THR A 73 -19.68 31.63 -16.18
N ILE A 74 -20.67 31.40 -15.31
CA ILE A 74 -21.98 30.84 -15.67
C ILE A 74 -22.65 31.71 -16.73
N LEU A 75 -22.70 33.03 -16.51
CA LEU A 75 -23.34 33.96 -17.43
C LEU A 75 -22.61 34.06 -18.78
N ASN A 76 -21.27 34.01 -18.75
CA ASN A 76 -20.46 33.99 -19.98
C ASN A 76 -20.71 32.72 -20.81
N CYS A 77 -21.08 31.59 -20.19
CA CYS A 77 -21.53 30.40 -20.90
C CYS A 77 -22.78 30.70 -21.74
N TYR A 78 -23.78 31.41 -21.21
CA TYR A 78 -24.97 31.79 -22.01
C TYR A 78 -24.63 32.76 -23.15
N ARG A 79 -23.71 33.69 -22.91
CA ARG A 79 -23.30 34.68 -23.91
C ARG A 79 -22.50 34.06 -25.07
N THR A 80 -21.56 33.18 -24.76
CA THR A 80 -20.65 32.60 -25.76
C THR A 80 -21.15 31.27 -26.31
N GLY A 81 -21.88 30.50 -25.51
CA GLY A 81 -22.26 29.12 -25.77
C GLY A 81 -21.21 28.11 -25.34
N GLU A 82 -20.13 28.59 -24.70
CA GLU A 82 -18.99 27.77 -24.30
C GLU A 82 -18.75 27.91 -22.80
N LEU A 83 -18.58 26.77 -22.10
CA LEU A 83 -18.25 26.77 -20.69
C LEU A 83 -16.73 26.73 -20.50
N HIS A 84 -16.21 27.79 -19.91
CA HIS A 84 -14.80 27.92 -19.52
C HIS A 84 -14.71 28.02 -18.00
N MET A 85 -13.58 27.65 -17.41
CA MET A 85 -13.32 27.81 -15.98
C MET A 85 -12.37 28.98 -15.77
N ASP A 86 -12.72 29.91 -14.87
CA ASP A 86 -11.80 31.00 -14.51
C ASP A 86 -10.52 30.45 -13.86
N ARG A 87 -9.40 31.14 -14.08
CA ARG A 87 -8.07 30.69 -13.62
C ARG A 87 -8.00 30.58 -12.11
N ASN A 88 -8.68 31.49 -11.40
CA ASN A 88 -8.67 31.60 -9.94
C ASN A 88 -9.84 30.87 -9.27
N ALA A 89 -10.79 30.34 -10.03
CA ALA A 89 -11.92 29.61 -9.48
C ALA A 89 -11.51 28.20 -9.03
N CYS A 90 -12.13 27.72 -7.94
CA CYS A 90 -12.02 26.33 -7.50
C CYS A 90 -13.00 25.46 -8.31
N GLY A 91 -12.52 24.35 -8.88
CA GLY A 91 -13.35 23.45 -9.69
C GLY A 91 -14.53 22.87 -8.90
N CYS A 92 -14.32 22.57 -7.62
CA CYS A 92 -15.38 22.09 -6.72
C CYS A 92 -16.48 23.14 -6.49
N ALA A 93 -16.10 24.42 -6.37
CA ALA A 93 -17.06 25.51 -6.18
C ALA A 93 -17.85 25.78 -7.48
N LEU A 94 -17.18 25.68 -8.63
CA LEU A 94 -17.84 25.77 -9.93
C LEU A 94 -18.85 24.64 -10.15
N ALA A 95 -18.50 23.40 -9.78
CA ALA A 95 -19.42 22.25 -9.84
C ALA A 95 -20.73 22.51 -9.07
N HIS A 96 -20.62 23.02 -7.83
CA HIS A 96 -21.78 23.37 -7.01
C HIS A 96 -22.64 24.50 -7.58
N GLU A 97 -22.03 25.44 -8.31
CA GLU A 97 -22.77 26.46 -9.04
C GLU A 97 -23.45 25.88 -10.28
N LEU A 98 -22.76 25.06 -11.08
CA LEU A 98 -23.33 24.41 -12.27
C LEU A 98 -24.56 23.56 -11.91
N GLU A 99 -24.47 22.78 -10.84
CA GLU A 99 -25.59 21.99 -10.30
C GLU A 99 -26.78 22.89 -9.92
N PHE A 100 -26.53 23.99 -9.21
CA PHE A 100 -27.60 24.92 -8.80
C PHE A 100 -28.27 25.64 -9.98
N TRP A 101 -27.49 26.05 -10.98
CA TRP A 101 -28.01 26.72 -12.17
C TRP A 101 -28.63 25.73 -13.18
N GLY A 102 -28.44 24.42 -12.96
CA GLY A 102 -28.96 23.34 -13.81
C GLY A 102 -28.24 23.22 -15.14
N ILE A 103 -26.96 23.59 -15.20
CA ILE A 103 -26.15 23.55 -16.42
C ILE A 103 -25.40 22.22 -16.45
N ASN A 104 -25.55 21.48 -17.55
CA ASN A 104 -24.89 20.20 -17.71
C ASN A 104 -23.36 20.38 -17.86
N GLU A 105 -22.61 19.62 -17.07
CA GLU A 105 -21.14 19.63 -17.01
C GLU A 105 -20.48 19.17 -18.31
N VAL A 106 -21.22 18.52 -19.22
CA VAL A 106 -20.73 18.09 -20.54
C VAL A 106 -20.39 19.28 -21.47
N ALA A 107 -20.74 20.51 -21.08
CA ALA A 107 -20.51 21.72 -21.89
C ALA A 107 -19.08 22.30 -21.83
N PHE A 108 -18.16 21.72 -21.03
CA PHE A 108 -16.80 22.25 -20.90
C PHE A 108 -15.99 22.16 -22.21
N GLN A 109 -15.35 23.27 -22.56
CA GLN A 109 -14.35 23.30 -23.62
C GLN A 109 -13.08 22.56 -23.22
N LYS A 110 -12.40 21.95 -24.21
CA LYS A 110 -11.20 21.10 -24.01
C LYS A 110 -10.10 21.75 -23.17
N CYS A 111 -9.95 23.07 -23.26
CA CYS A 111 -8.94 23.83 -22.49
C CYS A 111 -9.19 23.83 -20.97
N CYS A 112 -10.44 23.64 -20.53
CA CYS A 112 -10.84 23.66 -19.12
C CYS A 112 -11.26 22.28 -18.60
N THR A 113 -11.66 21.37 -19.49
CA THR A 113 -12.13 20.02 -19.13
C THR A 113 -11.14 19.29 -18.21
N THR A 114 -9.85 19.26 -18.55
CA THR A 114 -8.85 18.53 -17.75
C THR A 114 -8.74 19.06 -16.32
N LYS A 115 -8.68 20.38 -16.14
CA LYS A 115 -8.54 21.03 -14.82
C LYS A 115 -9.78 20.80 -13.95
N TYR A 116 -10.97 20.86 -14.55
CA TYR A 116 -12.23 20.59 -13.86
C TYR A 116 -12.31 19.11 -13.43
N MET A 117 -12.07 18.19 -14.38
CA MET A 117 -12.11 16.74 -14.13
C MET A 117 -11.08 16.32 -13.07
N GLU A 118 -9.89 16.91 -13.07
CA GLU A 118 -8.89 16.68 -12.02
C GLU A 118 -9.41 17.13 -10.65
N SER A 119 -10.03 18.31 -10.55
CA SER A 119 -10.60 18.80 -9.29
C SER A 119 -11.71 17.90 -8.76
N GLU A 120 -12.58 17.42 -9.64
CA GLU A 120 -13.70 16.53 -9.30
C GLU A 120 -13.22 15.12 -8.92
N TYR A 121 -12.29 14.55 -9.69
CA TYR A 121 -11.63 13.29 -9.39
C TYR A 121 -10.96 13.36 -8.01
N MET A 122 -10.20 14.42 -7.75
CA MET A 122 -9.52 14.62 -6.47
C MET A 122 -10.51 14.74 -5.30
N LYS A 123 -11.62 15.49 -5.47
CA LYS A 123 -12.68 15.56 -4.45
C LYS A 123 -13.27 14.18 -4.16
N THR A 124 -13.51 13.38 -5.19
CA THR A 124 -14.06 12.04 -5.06
C THR A 124 -13.10 11.11 -4.32
N GLN A 125 -11.82 11.12 -4.68
CA GLN A 125 -10.77 10.34 -4.01
C GLN A 125 -10.61 10.75 -2.54
N LEU A 126 -10.58 12.05 -2.25
CA LEU A 126 -10.50 12.55 -0.88
C LEU A 126 -11.73 12.19 -0.06
N THR A 127 -12.93 12.26 -0.64
CA THR A 127 -14.18 11.85 0.03
C THR A 127 -14.19 10.35 0.31
N LEU A 128 -13.70 9.52 -0.63
CA LEU A 128 -13.59 8.09 -0.45
C LEU A 128 -12.55 7.74 0.61
N PHE A 129 -11.41 8.42 0.60
CA PHE A 129 -10.39 8.35 1.64
C PHE A 129 -10.97 8.73 2.99
N GLU A 130 -11.66 9.88 3.10
CA GLU A 130 -12.29 10.33 4.35
C GLU A 130 -13.34 9.33 4.83
N LYS A 131 -14.20 8.80 3.96
CA LYS A 131 -15.16 7.76 4.34
C LYS A 131 -14.46 6.51 4.86
N THR A 132 -13.40 6.06 4.19
CA THR A 132 -12.65 4.86 4.57
C THR A 132 -11.90 5.08 5.90
N PHE A 133 -11.11 6.15 5.98
CA PHE A 133 -10.31 6.54 7.14
C PHE A 133 -11.18 6.89 8.35
N SER A 134 -12.24 7.68 8.15
CA SER A 134 -13.20 8.00 9.22
C SER A 134 -13.99 6.78 9.63
N SER A 135 -14.32 5.83 8.72
CA SER A 135 -14.99 4.59 9.12
C SER A 135 -14.13 3.70 10.01
N GLU A 136 -12.79 3.74 9.87
CA GLU A 136 -11.88 3.10 10.82
C GLU A 136 -11.89 3.83 12.18
N GLN A 137 -12.03 5.16 12.19
CA GLN A 137 -11.96 5.98 13.41
C GLN A 137 -13.30 6.12 14.16
N SER A 138 -14.44 6.17 13.46
CA SER A 138 -15.79 6.34 14.02
C SER A 138 -16.40 5.04 14.54
N HIS A 139 -15.82 3.89 14.19
CA HIS A 139 -16.23 2.57 14.69
C HIS A 139 -16.02 2.40 16.21
N TYR A 140 -15.32 3.33 16.85
CA TYR A 140 -15.18 3.40 18.30
C TYR A 140 -16.32 4.17 19.01
N ASN A 141 -17.24 4.84 18.28
CA ASN A 141 -18.06 5.92 18.87
C ASN A 141 -19.61 5.80 18.82
N ARG A 142 -20.28 4.72 18.38
CA ARG A 142 -21.76 4.50 18.52
C ARG A 142 -22.11 3.00 18.33
N GLU A 143 -23.04 2.31 19.03
CA GLU A 143 -24.29 2.62 19.75
C GLU A 143 -24.40 1.97 21.16
N PRO A 144 -25.23 2.49 22.09
CA PRO A 144 -25.38 1.94 23.43
C PRO A 144 -26.31 0.72 23.48
N GLY A 145 -25.73 -0.48 23.59
CA GLY A 145 -26.44 -1.72 23.89
C GLY A 145 -25.56 -2.73 24.62
N CYS A 146 -25.82 -2.95 25.91
CA CYS A 146 -25.30 -4.02 26.78
C CYS A 146 -23.82 -4.46 26.60
N GLY A 147 -22.86 -3.53 26.56
CA GLY A 147 -21.45 -3.90 26.30
C GLY A 147 -20.35 -2.92 26.71
N LYS A 148 -20.57 -2.00 27.66
CA LYS A 148 -19.59 -0.94 28.03
C LYS A 148 -18.17 -1.46 28.33
N LEU A 149 -18.03 -2.68 28.86
CA LEU A 149 -16.74 -3.31 29.14
C LEU A 149 -16.07 -3.84 27.87
N GLN A 150 -16.84 -4.50 26.99
CA GLN A 150 -16.35 -5.00 25.71
C GLN A 150 -15.82 -3.87 24.83
N GLU A 151 -16.56 -2.77 24.72
CA GLU A 151 -16.15 -1.58 23.95
C GLU A 151 -14.88 -0.94 24.50
N LYS A 152 -14.77 -0.82 25.83
CA LYS A 152 -13.57 -0.29 26.48
C LYS A 152 -12.34 -1.18 26.26
N ILE A 153 -12.50 -2.49 26.36
CA ILE A 153 -11.42 -3.45 26.13
C ILE A 153 -11.03 -3.45 24.64
N TRP A 154 -12.00 -3.43 23.73
CA TRP A 154 -11.75 -3.31 22.29
C TRP A 154 -11.00 -2.01 21.95
N ALA A 155 -11.45 -0.87 22.49
CA ALA A 155 -10.78 0.42 22.30
C ALA A 155 -9.34 0.42 22.86
N PHE A 156 -9.09 -0.27 23.98
CA PHE A 156 -7.76 -0.46 24.53
C PHE A 156 -6.85 -1.34 23.65
N LEU A 157 -7.38 -2.43 23.08
CA LEU A 157 -6.60 -3.41 22.31
C LEU A 157 -6.33 -2.97 20.86
N ASP A 158 -7.25 -2.21 20.26
CA ASP A 158 -7.24 -1.89 18.84
C ASP A 158 -6.75 -0.46 18.56
N ASN A 159 -7.08 0.50 19.45
CA ASN A 159 -6.62 1.89 19.33
C ASN A 159 -5.51 2.21 20.34
N PRO A 160 -4.24 2.28 19.92
CA PRO A 160 -3.11 2.59 20.81
C PRO A 160 -3.18 4.01 21.38
N PHE A 161 -3.99 4.91 20.81
CA PHE A 161 -4.14 6.28 21.27
C PHE A 161 -5.37 6.50 22.17
N SER A 162 -6.15 5.46 22.48
CA SER A 162 -7.39 5.58 23.26
C SER A 162 -7.16 6.02 24.71
N SER A 163 -6.07 5.58 25.33
CA SER A 163 -5.75 5.85 26.74
C SER A 163 -4.25 5.73 27.01
N VAL A 164 -3.77 6.27 28.14
CA VAL A 164 -2.36 6.12 28.53
C VAL A 164 -1.94 4.64 28.68
N PRO A 165 -2.76 3.76 29.31
CA PRO A 165 -2.49 2.31 29.31
C PRO A 165 -2.46 1.70 27.90
N ALA A 166 -3.34 2.13 26.99
CA ALA A 166 -3.34 1.64 25.60
C ALA A 166 -2.07 2.06 24.85
N LYS A 167 -1.53 3.26 25.11
CA LYS A 167 -0.23 3.69 24.57
C LYS A 167 0.89 2.79 25.07
N ALA A 168 0.92 2.51 26.38
CA ALA A 168 1.92 1.62 26.97
C ALA A 168 1.82 0.19 26.40
N PHE A 169 0.61 -0.35 26.23
CA PHE A 169 0.37 -1.64 25.59
C PHE A 169 0.80 -1.65 24.12
N GLY A 170 0.58 -0.55 23.40
CA GLY A 170 1.04 -0.37 22.03
C GLY A 170 2.57 -0.42 21.94
N VAL A 171 3.27 0.33 22.80
CA VAL A 171 4.75 0.31 22.89
C VAL A 171 5.25 -1.10 23.23
N TRP A 172 4.64 -1.76 24.20
CA TRP A 172 4.98 -3.14 24.58
C TRP A 172 4.84 -4.11 23.40
N THR A 173 3.76 -3.99 22.64
CA THR A 173 3.55 -4.85 21.49
C THR A 173 4.56 -4.57 20.37
N VAL A 174 4.96 -3.32 20.15
CA VAL A 174 6.05 -2.98 19.23
C VAL A 174 7.38 -3.60 19.69
N LEU A 175 7.69 -3.56 20.99
CA LEU A 175 8.87 -4.22 21.54
C LEU A 175 8.85 -5.73 21.31
N MET A 176 7.70 -6.40 21.48
CA MET A 176 7.54 -7.83 21.19
C MET A 176 7.71 -8.16 19.70
N ILE A 177 7.24 -7.30 18.81
CA ILE A 177 7.49 -7.44 17.36
C ILE A 177 8.99 -7.32 17.09
N VAL A 178 9.66 -6.30 17.62
CA VAL A 178 11.12 -6.12 17.44
C VAL A 178 11.90 -7.31 17.99
N LEU A 179 11.56 -7.79 19.19
CA LEU A 179 12.16 -8.99 19.77
C LEU A 179 11.99 -10.20 18.86
N SER A 180 10.80 -10.40 18.29
CA SER A 180 10.56 -11.48 17.34
C SER A 180 11.41 -11.41 16.08
N ILE A 181 11.70 -10.21 15.57
CA ILE A 181 12.55 -10.04 14.39
C ILE A 181 14.01 -10.27 14.75
N ILE A 182 14.44 -9.82 15.93
CA ILE A 182 15.78 -10.11 16.44
C ILE A 182 15.97 -11.62 16.60
N THR A 183 15.03 -12.34 17.21
CA THR A 183 15.09 -13.81 17.33
C THR A 183 15.22 -14.48 15.96
N LEU A 184 14.43 -14.04 14.97
CA LEU A 184 14.52 -14.54 13.60
C LEU A 184 15.92 -14.31 12.99
N CYS A 185 16.50 -13.12 13.19
CA CYS A 185 17.86 -12.85 12.74
C CYS A 185 18.89 -13.72 13.48
N LEU A 186 18.77 -13.88 14.80
CA LEU A 186 19.69 -14.69 15.60
C LEU A 186 19.63 -16.18 15.24
N GLU A 187 18.46 -16.71 14.89
CA GLU A 187 18.31 -18.10 14.40
C GLU A 187 19.09 -18.37 13.10
N THR A 188 19.33 -17.33 12.29
CA THR A 188 20.12 -17.46 11.05
C THR A 188 21.63 -17.44 11.28
N VAL A 189 22.11 -17.00 12.45
CA VAL A 189 23.54 -16.93 12.75
C VAL A 189 24.08 -18.33 13.03
N ASP A 190 24.99 -18.81 12.17
CA ASP A 190 25.56 -20.16 12.28
C ASP A 190 26.22 -20.42 13.64
N GLY A 191 26.90 -19.42 14.22
CA GLY A 191 27.56 -19.52 15.52
C GLY A 191 26.63 -19.66 16.74
N LEU A 192 25.31 -19.51 16.56
CA LEU A 192 24.32 -19.71 17.63
C LEU A 192 23.58 -21.05 17.50
N LYS A 193 23.75 -21.78 16.41
CA LYS A 193 23.12 -23.09 16.20
C LYS A 193 23.78 -24.10 17.12
N GLU A 194 22.98 -24.90 17.83
CA GLU A 194 23.51 -25.96 18.69
C GLU A 194 24.05 -27.10 17.82
N GLU A 195 25.33 -27.43 18.00
CA GLU A 195 25.94 -28.62 17.41
C GLU A 195 25.53 -29.85 18.22
N ILE A 196 24.52 -30.57 17.72
CA ILE A 196 24.22 -31.90 18.26
C ILE A 196 25.19 -32.87 17.58
N GLY A 197 26.25 -33.24 18.31
CA GLY A 197 27.21 -34.26 17.89
C GLY A 197 26.58 -35.65 17.71
N PRO A 198 27.31 -36.62 17.12
CA PRO A 198 26.80 -37.98 16.95
C PRO A 198 26.41 -38.59 18.31
N PRO A 199 25.43 -39.52 18.34
CA PRO A 199 25.08 -40.21 19.59
C PRO A 199 26.34 -40.84 20.19
N GLU A 200 26.48 -40.82 21.52
CA GLU A 200 27.51 -41.60 22.20
C GLU A 200 27.51 -43.04 21.66
N ILE A 201 28.69 -43.50 21.22
CA ILE A 201 28.91 -44.83 20.61
C ILE A 201 28.33 -45.97 21.47
N SER A 202 28.25 -45.73 22.80
CA SER A 202 27.70 -46.64 23.81
C SER A 202 26.23 -47.03 23.60
N LYS A 203 25.44 -46.26 22.83
CA LYS A 203 24.01 -46.54 22.59
C LYS A 203 23.68 -47.22 21.25
N ILE A 204 24.60 -47.19 20.28
CA ILE A 204 24.34 -47.65 18.90
C ILE A 204 24.68 -49.13 18.72
N THR A 205 25.67 -49.60 19.47
CA THR A 205 25.95 -51.04 19.56
C THR A 205 25.27 -51.53 20.83
N GLY A 206 24.36 -52.50 20.75
CA GLY A 206 23.85 -53.20 21.95
C GLY A 206 24.93 -54.07 22.60
N ILE A 207 26.17 -53.59 22.62
CA ILE A 207 27.37 -54.29 23.03
C ILE A 207 27.90 -53.52 24.23
N GLN A 208 27.88 -54.17 25.40
CA GLN A 208 28.48 -53.65 26.62
C GLN A 208 29.89 -53.13 26.33
N GLU A 209 30.20 -51.92 26.84
CA GLU A 209 31.46 -51.17 26.67
C GLU A 209 32.75 -52.00 26.87
N GLY A 210 32.66 -53.17 27.52
CA GLY A 210 33.79 -54.07 27.76
C GLY A 210 34.20 -54.99 26.61
N VAL A 211 33.34 -55.29 25.63
CA VAL A 211 33.70 -56.16 24.50
C VAL A 211 34.38 -55.35 23.39
N LEU A 212 33.97 -54.07 23.29
CA LEU A 212 34.55 -52.89 22.59
C LEU A 212 36.07 -52.86 22.26
N ARG A 213 36.91 -53.45 23.12
CA ARG A 213 38.30 -52.95 23.29
C ARG A 213 39.40 -53.90 22.85
N SER A 214 39.11 -55.13 22.46
CA SER A 214 40.19 -56.10 22.24
C SER A 214 40.61 -56.33 20.78
N ASN A 215 39.75 -56.18 19.77
CA ASN A 215 40.11 -56.65 18.41
C ASN A 215 39.68 -55.79 17.19
N TYR A 216 39.21 -54.55 17.37
CA TYR A 216 38.83 -53.70 16.23
C TYR A 216 39.17 -52.25 16.49
N SER A 217 39.81 -51.62 15.49
CA SER A 217 39.98 -50.17 15.44
C SER A 217 38.80 -49.60 14.64
N VAL A 218 37.82 -49.03 15.34
CA VAL A 218 36.76 -48.24 14.69
C VAL A 218 37.38 -46.91 14.27
N VAL A 219 37.50 -46.67 12.96
CA VAL A 219 37.93 -45.39 12.42
C VAL A 219 36.69 -44.60 12.04
N ILE A 220 36.50 -43.46 12.69
CA ILE A 220 35.43 -42.52 12.39
C ILE A 220 35.96 -41.56 11.34
N HIS A 221 35.32 -41.53 10.17
CA HIS A 221 35.62 -40.55 9.14
C HIS A 221 34.60 -39.41 9.21
N GLU A 222 35.11 -38.18 9.20
CA GLU A 222 34.34 -36.96 9.02
C GLU A 222 34.45 -36.52 7.56
N GLY A 223 33.32 -36.38 6.86
CA GLY A 223 33.30 -35.93 5.47
C GLY A 223 32.16 -34.96 5.21
N LEU A 224 32.49 -33.80 4.63
CA LEU A 224 31.49 -32.91 4.02
C LEU A 224 30.93 -33.55 2.76
N ASN A 225 29.61 -33.60 2.64
CA ASN A 225 28.98 -33.97 1.39
C ASN A 225 29.10 -32.79 0.40
N ASN A 226 29.53 -33.05 -0.84
CA ASN A 226 29.83 -32.01 -1.85
C ASN A 226 28.59 -31.27 -2.39
N ASN A 227 27.40 -31.61 -1.89
CA ASN A 227 26.17 -30.90 -2.20
C ASN A 227 25.99 -29.85 -1.11
N GLN A 228 25.92 -28.57 -1.48
CA GLN A 228 25.95 -27.33 -0.68
C GLN A 228 25.09 -27.22 0.61
N THR A 229 24.47 -28.29 1.08
CA THR A 229 23.91 -28.42 2.42
C THR A 229 25.01 -28.94 3.33
N GLY A 230 25.46 -28.16 4.32
CA GLY A 230 26.49 -28.51 5.31
C GLY A 230 26.16 -29.75 6.14
N THR A 231 26.17 -30.92 5.49
CA THR A 231 25.75 -32.20 6.01
C THR A 231 27.03 -32.98 6.21
N VAL A 232 27.51 -33.01 7.45
CA VAL A 232 28.62 -33.88 7.85
C VAL A 232 28.04 -35.28 8.04
N SER A 233 28.62 -36.26 7.37
CA SER A 233 28.20 -37.66 7.47
C SER A 233 29.26 -38.45 8.21
N TRP A 234 28.82 -39.31 9.13
CA TRP A 234 29.69 -40.21 9.87
C TRP A 234 29.44 -41.64 9.43
N TRP A 235 30.51 -42.38 9.19
CA TRP A 235 30.42 -43.80 8.91
C TRP A 235 31.50 -44.60 9.63
N ILE A 236 31.14 -45.82 10.00
CA ILE A 236 32.09 -46.82 10.52
C ILE A 236 32.53 -47.71 9.37
N THR A 237 33.84 -47.95 9.26
CA THR A 237 34.43 -48.99 8.41
C THR A 237 34.98 -50.12 9.28
N ASP A 238 34.77 -51.37 8.86
CA ASP A 238 35.46 -52.53 9.43
C ASP A 238 36.84 -52.64 8.76
N PRO A 239 37.95 -52.55 9.52
CA PRO A 239 39.29 -52.65 8.95
C PRO A 239 39.68 -54.06 8.47
N MET A 240 38.90 -55.11 8.76
CA MET A 240 39.25 -56.51 8.43
C MET A 240 38.45 -57.16 7.28
N ASP A 241 37.58 -56.44 6.57
CA ASP A 241 36.89 -57.03 5.41
C ASP A 241 37.85 -57.10 4.19
N SER A 242 38.39 -58.30 3.92
CA SER A 242 39.29 -58.55 2.79
C SER A 242 38.57 -58.63 1.44
N ASN A 243 37.25 -58.67 1.45
CA ASN A 243 36.44 -58.39 0.28
C ASN A 243 36.06 -56.92 0.33
N ASN A 244 36.30 -56.19 -0.76
CA ASN A 244 36.14 -54.74 -0.87
C ASN A 244 34.70 -54.21 -0.68
N SER A 245 33.80 -54.99 -0.08
CA SER A 245 32.50 -54.59 0.42
C SER A 245 32.65 -53.72 1.67
N LYS A 246 33.12 -52.48 1.50
CA LYS A 246 33.07 -51.45 2.55
C LYS A 246 31.64 -51.38 3.10
N LYS A 247 31.39 -52.02 4.24
CA LYS A 247 30.09 -51.94 4.92
C LYS A 247 30.05 -50.62 5.67
N VAL A 248 29.80 -49.55 4.92
CA VAL A 248 29.62 -48.19 5.43
C VAL A 248 28.32 -48.15 6.21
N ILE A 249 28.42 -48.26 7.54
CA ILE A 249 27.26 -48.04 8.41
C ILE A 249 27.11 -46.52 8.54
N HIS A 250 26.18 -45.93 7.79
CA HIS A 250 25.82 -44.52 7.94
C HIS A 250 25.17 -44.32 9.31
N ILE A 251 25.84 -43.54 10.18
CA ILE A 251 25.44 -43.35 11.58
C ILE A 251 24.39 -42.23 11.71
N GLY A 252 24.29 -41.34 10.71
CA GLY A 252 23.31 -40.27 10.66
C GLY A 252 23.84 -39.05 9.90
N GLU A 253 22.93 -38.12 9.60
CA GLU A 253 23.21 -36.81 9.02
C GLU A 253 23.19 -35.75 10.13
N HIS A 254 24.13 -34.79 10.10
CA HIS A 254 24.10 -33.63 10.99
C HIS A 254 22.90 -32.74 10.69
N PHE A 255 22.19 -32.33 11.74
CA PHE A 255 21.22 -31.24 11.66
C PHE A 255 21.73 -30.09 12.51
N HIS A 256 21.88 -28.91 11.90
CA HIS A 256 21.90 -27.70 12.71
C HIS A 256 20.51 -27.52 13.32
N VAL A 257 20.42 -27.65 14.64
CA VAL A 257 19.18 -27.41 15.37
C VAL A 257 19.25 -25.99 15.93
N PRO A 258 18.19 -25.18 15.79
CA PRO A 258 18.17 -23.86 16.39
C PRO A 258 18.39 -23.96 17.90
N ASN A 259 19.06 -22.95 18.46
CA ASN A 259 19.38 -22.90 19.88
C ASN A 259 18.13 -23.13 20.74
N SER A 260 18.23 -23.97 21.76
CA SER A 260 17.11 -24.32 22.63
C SER A 260 16.49 -23.09 23.31
N PHE A 261 17.31 -22.07 23.61
CA PHE A 261 16.84 -20.79 24.16
C PHE A 261 16.02 -19.97 23.16
N LEU A 262 16.45 -19.91 21.90
CA LEU A 262 15.75 -19.15 20.84
C LEU A 262 14.39 -19.80 20.52
N ILE A 263 14.34 -21.14 20.47
CA ILE A 263 13.10 -21.90 20.31
C ILE A 263 12.11 -21.58 21.43
N TYR A 264 12.58 -21.52 22.68
CA TYR A 264 11.72 -21.18 23.82
C TYR A 264 11.14 -19.76 23.71
N ILE A 265 11.98 -18.76 23.37
CA ILE A 265 11.51 -17.39 23.10
C ILE A 265 10.44 -17.39 22.02
N ASP A 266 10.63 -18.15 20.96
CA ASP A 266 9.69 -18.25 19.86
C ASP A 266 8.33 -18.82 20.24
N TYR A 267 8.30 -19.83 21.13
CA TYR A 267 7.07 -20.34 21.71
C TYR A 267 6.36 -19.28 22.57
N VAL A 268 7.10 -18.53 23.39
CA VAL A 268 6.54 -17.45 24.21
C VAL A 268 5.96 -16.34 23.32
N LEU A 269 6.67 -15.93 22.28
CA LEU A 269 6.20 -14.93 21.31
C LEU A 269 4.98 -15.40 20.53
N PHE A 270 4.97 -16.66 20.08
CA PHE A 270 3.83 -17.26 19.40
C PHE A 270 2.60 -17.30 20.32
N ALA A 271 2.76 -17.69 21.58
CA ALA A 271 1.69 -17.69 22.57
C ALA A 271 1.16 -16.27 22.81
N TYR A 272 2.05 -15.28 22.98
CA TYR A 272 1.69 -13.88 23.14
C TYR A 272 0.85 -13.36 21.96
N PHE A 273 1.31 -13.54 20.72
CA PHE A 273 0.59 -13.06 19.54
C PHE A 273 -0.72 -13.81 19.28
N SER A 274 -0.78 -15.11 19.61
CA SER A 274 -2.00 -15.90 19.53
C SER A 274 -3.04 -15.41 20.55
N LEU A 275 -2.63 -15.18 21.80
CA LEU A 275 -3.50 -14.62 22.84
C LEU A 275 -4.00 -13.22 22.45
N GLU A 276 -3.14 -12.40 21.86
CA GLU A 276 -3.50 -11.08 21.37
C GLU A 276 -4.57 -11.15 20.25
N LEU A 277 -4.42 -12.07 19.29
CA LEU A 277 -5.41 -12.27 18.22
C LEU A 277 -6.75 -12.80 18.78
N VAL A 278 -6.69 -13.79 19.69
CA VAL A 278 -7.87 -14.38 20.32
C VAL A 278 -8.61 -13.36 21.18
N THR A 279 -7.91 -12.58 22.00
CA THR A 279 -8.53 -11.53 22.82
C THR A 279 -9.20 -10.47 21.94
N ARG A 280 -8.53 -10.01 20.87
CA ARG A 280 -9.17 -9.12 19.89
C ARG A 280 -10.40 -9.75 19.25
N PHE A 281 -10.32 -11.01 18.84
CA PHE A 281 -11.48 -11.70 18.27
C PHE A 281 -12.65 -11.77 19.26
N ILE A 282 -12.40 -12.09 20.54
CA ILE A 282 -13.43 -12.19 21.59
C ILE A 282 -14.11 -10.83 21.80
N PHE A 283 -13.34 -9.76 21.95
CA PHE A 283 -13.87 -8.43 22.27
C PHE A 283 -14.32 -7.62 21.04
N SER A 284 -14.03 -8.08 19.82
CA SER A 284 -14.47 -7.41 18.58
C SER A 284 -16.01 -7.34 18.47
N PRO A 285 -16.58 -6.19 18.08
CA PRO A 285 -18.03 -6.01 17.94
C PRO A 285 -18.63 -6.80 16.76
N HIS A 286 -17.89 -6.96 15.65
CA HIS A 286 -18.38 -7.64 14.45
C HIS A 286 -17.38 -8.69 13.96
N LYS A 287 -17.68 -9.98 14.22
CA LYS A 287 -16.78 -11.10 13.93
C LYS A 287 -16.48 -11.26 12.43
N GLY A 288 -17.46 -11.06 11.54
CA GLY A 288 -17.24 -11.15 10.09
C GLY A 288 -16.29 -10.08 9.58
N ARG A 289 -16.54 -8.81 9.94
CA ARG A 289 -15.69 -7.68 9.53
C ARG A 289 -14.28 -7.76 10.13
N PHE A 290 -14.15 -8.35 11.31
CA PHE A 290 -12.85 -8.60 11.93
C PHE A 290 -11.94 -9.44 11.02
N TRP A 291 -12.43 -10.55 10.47
CA TRP A 291 -11.64 -11.41 9.57
C TRP A 291 -11.38 -10.78 8.20
N LEU A 292 -12.26 -9.91 7.72
CA LEU A 292 -12.06 -9.17 6.46
C LEU A 292 -11.12 -7.96 6.61
N SER A 293 -10.69 -7.62 7.82
CA SER A 293 -9.75 -6.51 8.04
C SER A 293 -8.35 -6.87 7.56
N PHE A 294 -7.72 -5.97 6.81
CA PHE A 294 -6.34 -6.12 6.33
C PHE A 294 -5.35 -6.38 7.48
N TYR A 295 -5.54 -5.73 8.63
CA TYR A 295 -4.65 -5.91 9.78
C TYR A 295 -4.79 -7.32 10.39
N THR A 296 -6.02 -7.82 10.53
CA THR A 296 -6.26 -9.20 10.99
C THR A 296 -5.69 -10.22 10.01
N PHE A 297 -5.81 -9.97 8.70
CA PHE A 297 -5.20 -10.81 7.69
C PHE A 297 -3.67 -10.90 7.84
N CYS A 298 -2.99 -9.76 8.05
CA CYS A 298 -1.56 -9.75 8.36
C CYS A 298 -1.23 -10.49 9.66
N ASP A 299 -2.02 -10.29 10.72
CA ASP A 299 -1.84 -10.98 12.01
C ASP A 299 -1.95 -12.50 11.86
N VAL A 300 -2.91 -12.98 11.07
CA VAL A 300 -3.14 -14.42 10.83
C VAL A 300 -2.00 -15.02 10.03
N ILE A 301 -1.59 -14.38 8.93
CA ILE A 301 -0.47 -14.86 8.11
C ILE A 301 0.82 -14.95 8.94
N ALA A 302 1.07 -13.97 9.80
CA ALA A 302 2.22 -13.94 10.69
C ALA A 302 2.24 -15.08 11.75
N LEU A 303 1.09 -15.73 12.01
CA LEU A 303 0.97 -16.87 12.91
C LEU A 303 1.08 -18.23 12.19
N ILE A 304 0.83 -18.29 10.88
CA ILE A 304 0.86 -19.54 10.09
C ILE A 304 2.15 -20.35 10.32
N PRO A 305 3.37 -19.77 10.28
CA PRO A 305 4.59 -20.56 10.47
C PRO A 305 4.66 -21.26 11.84
N GLY A 306 4.19 -20.60 12.90
CA GLY A 306 4.16 -21.18 14.25
C GLY A 306 3.13 -22.30 14.39
N VAL A 307 1.95 -22.12 13.80
CA VAL A 307 0.90 -23.16 13.76
C VAL A 307 1.40 -24.39 13.00
N VAL A 308 2.00 -24.20 11.81
CA VAL A 308 2.54 -25.28 11.00
C VAL A 308 3.59 -26.05 11.79
N LEU A 309 4.57 -25.37 12.41
CA LEU A 309 5.61 -26.02 13.20
C LEU A 309 5.04 -26.82 14.38
N TYR A 310 4.09 -26.26 15.12
CA TYR A 310 3.46 -26.94 16.26
C TYR A 310 2.67 -28.18 15.82
N VAL A 311 1.87 -28.06 14.76
CA VAL A 311 1.08 -29.18 14.21
C VAL A 311 2.00 -30.27 13.67
N THR A 312 3.06 -29.91 12.95
CA THR A 312 4.05 -30.88 12.45
C THR A 312 4.69 -31.65 13.60
N ASN A 313 5.12 -30.96 14.66
CA ASN A 313 5.70 -31.60 15.85
C ASN A 313 4.70 -32.50 16.61
N PHE A 314 3.40 -32.16 16.58
CA PHE A 314 2.35 -32.94 17.24
C PHE A 314 1.95 -34.20 16.46
N VAL A 315 1.76 -34.08 15.13
CA VAL A 315 1.30 -35.19 14.27
C VAL A 315 2.42 -36.18 13.99
N HIS A 316 3.63 -35.67 13.78
CA HIS A 316 4.82 -36.47 13.53
C HIS A 316 5.92 -36.00 14.48
N PRO A 317 6.06 -36.61 15.68
CA PRO A 317 7.22 -36.34 16.52
C PRO A 317 8.48 -36.50 15.66
N VAL A 318 9.36 -35.50 15.74
CA VAL A 318 10.49 -35.15 14.83
C VAL A 318 11.31 -36.34 14.31
N ASN A 319 11.26 -37.48 15.01
CA ASN A 319 11.97 -38.71 14.73
C ASN A 319 11.45 -39.50 13.50
N LYS A 320 10.40 -39.07 12.80
CA LYS A 320 9.80 -39.79 11.63
C LYS A 320 9.63 -38.97 10.35
N LEU A 321 9.97 -37.69 10.32
CA LEU A 321 9.82 -36.85 9.13
C LEU A 321 11.04 -36.99 8.20
N LYS A 322 10.79 -37.08 6.89
CA LYS A 322 11.85 -36.99 5.88
C LYS A 322 12.52 -35.62 5.94
N THR A 323 13.84 -35.58 5.78
CA THR A 323 14.70 -34.40 5.83
C THR A 323 14.18 -33.23 4.98
N SER A 324 13.75 -33.51 3.75
CA SER A 324 13.20 -32.47 2.84
C SER A 324 11.93 -31.79 3.35
N THR A 325 11.10 -32.45 4.17
CA THR A 325 9.88 -31.85 4.73
C THR A 325 10.20 -30.90 5.90
N LEU A 326 11.21 -31.23 6.70
CA LEU A 326 11.66 -30.37 7.80
C LEU A 326 12.28 -29.07 7.29
N ASP A 327 13.03 -29.11 6.18
CA ASP A 327 13.64 -27.93 5.58
C ASP A 327 12.60 -26.97 4.99
N ILE A 328 11.52 -27.50 4.40
CA ILE A 328 10.38 -26.69 3.93
C ILE A 328 9.67 -26.02 5.12
N VAL A 329 9.44 -26.75 6.22
CA VAL A 329 8.82 -26.18 7.44
C VAL A 329 9.70 -25.10 8.07
N ARG A 330 11.04 -25.27 8.04
CA ARG A 330 12.00 -24.26 8.48
C ARG A 330 12.02 -23.04 7.56
N ALA A 331 11.99 -23.25 6.25
CA ALA A 331 11.92 -22.17 5.27
C ALA A 331 10.62 -21.35 5.42
N LEU A 332 9.48 -22.00 5.74
CA LEU A 332 8.24 -21.32 6.09
C LEU A 332 8.38 -20.44 7.35
N GLY A 333 9.33 -20.72 8.23
CA GLY A 333 9.71 -19.87 9.37
C GLY A 333 10.15 -18.46 8.96
N THR A 334 10.70 -18.27 7.76
CA THR A 334 11.06 -16.93 7.24
C THR A 334 9.85 -16.01 7.11
N ALA A 335 8.66 -16.56 6.88
CA ALA A 335 7.42 -15.81 6.83
C ALA A 335 7.05 -15.15 8.19
N ARG A 336 7.76 -15.47 9.28
CA ARG A 336 7.68 -14.70 10.54
C ARG A 336 8.08 -13.24 10.35
N ILE A 337 8.87 -12.88 9.33
CA ILE A 337 9.18 -11.47 9.00
C ILE A 337 7.92 -10.66 8.69
N LEU A 338 6.84 -11.32 8.25
CA LEU A 338 5.53 -10.69 8.02
C LEU A 338 4.93 -10.11 9.31
N ARG A 339 5.44 -10.47 10.51
CA ARG A 339 5.11 -9.80 11.77
C ARG A 339 5.45 -8.30 11.74
N LEU A 340 6.39 -7.85 10.90
CA LEU A 340 6.67 -6.43 10.67
C LEU A 340 5.45 -5.69 10.11
N LEU A 341 4.60 -6.35 9.33
CA LEU A 341 3.37 -5.75 8.79
C LEU A 341 2.39 -5.35 9.90
N ARG A 342 2.47 -5.99 11.08
CA ARG A 342 1.68 -5.61 12.26
C ARG A 342 2.05 -4.22 12.78
N PHE A 343 3.27 -3.71 12.50
CA PHE A 343 3.67 -2.34 12.84
C PHE A 343 2.78 -1.29 12.16
N MET A 344 2.26 -1.59 10.97
CA MET A 344 1.45 -0.66 10.18
C MET A 344 0.18 -0.21 10.92
N ARG A 345 -0.37 -1.04 11.81
CA ARG A 345 -1.58 -0.69 12.57
C ARG A 345 -1.33 0.44 13.60
N PHE A 346 -0.08 0.61 14.04
CA PHE A 346 0.31 1.58 15.06
C PHE A 346 0.70 2.94 14.47
N SER A 347 1.13 2.98 13.21
CA SER A 347 1.57 4.20 12.54
C SER A 347 0.49 4.74 11.60
N MET A 348 -0.13 5.87 11.98
CA MET A 348 -1.06 6.59 11.09
C MET A 348 -0.38 6.98 9.77
N ALA A 349 0.90 7.36 9.82
CA ALA A 349 1.68 7.67 8.64
C ALA A 349 1.83 6.47 7.68
N CYS A 350 1.98 5.26 8.22
CA CYS A 350 2.07 4.05 7.41
C CYS A 350 0.72 3.64 6.81
N LYS A 351 -0.38 3.80 7.56
CA LYS A 351 -1.75 3.62 7.03
C LYS A 351 -2.00 4.57 5.86
N LEU A 352 -1.69 5.85 6.05
CA LEU A 352 -1.80 6.86 4.99
C LEU A 352 -0.98 6.46 3.77
N LEU A 353 0.29 6.07 3.95
CA LEU A 353 1.14 5.60 2.86
C LEU A 353 0.50 4.41 2.12
N LEU A 354 -0.01 3.40 2.84
CA LEU A 354 -0.66 2.25 2.21
C LEU A 354 -1.88 2.67 1.38
N TYR A 355 -2.75 3.52 1.92
CA TYR A 355 -3.89 4.04 1.17
C TYR A 355 -3.47 4.82 -0.07
N THR A 356 -2.41 5.64 0.02
CA THR A 356 -1.90 6.38 -1.14
C THR A 356 -1.35 5.46 -2.23
N LEU A 357 -0.70 4.37 -1.84
CA LEU A 357 -0.21 3.35 -2.78
C LEU A 357 -1.37 2.59 -3.43
N MET A 358 -2.41 2.24 -2.66
CA MET A 358 -3.61 1.60 -3.21
C MET A 358 -4.37 2.54 -4.17
N ALA A 359 -4.42 3.84 -3.87
CA ALA A 359 -5.00 4.84 -4.77
C ALA A 359 -4.16 4.99 -6.05
N SER A 360 -2.83 4.87 -5.94
CA SER A 360 -1.89 4.98 -7.06
C SER A 360 -1.55 3.64 -7.72
N ILE A 361 -2.38 2.62 -7.53
CA ILE A 361 -2.08 1.25 -7.97
C ILE A 361 -1.99 1.16 -9.50
N LYS A 362 -2.79 1.94 -10.23
CA LYS A 362 -2.80 1.96 -11.70
C LYS A 362 -1.49 2.53 -12.24
N GLU A 363 -0.99 3.57 -11.61
CA GLU A 363 0.26 4.26 -11.92
C GLU A 363 1.47 3.37 -11.60
N ILE A 364 1.42 2.65 -10.47
CA ILE A 364 2.45 1.67 -10.10
C ILE A 364 2.48 0.51 -11.10
N PHE A 365 1.31 -0.04 -11.49
CA PHE A 365 1.25 -1.09 -12.51
C PHE A 365 1.73 -0.60 -13.88
N LEU A 366 1.43 0.65 -14.25
CA LEU A 366 1.95 1.26 -15.47
C LEU A 366 3.49 1.36 -15.42
N MET A 367 4.07 1.84 -14.32
CA MET A 367 5.51 1.93 -14.12
C MET A 367 6.18 0.55 -14.21
N LEU A 368 5.66 -0.44 -13.49
CA LEU A 368 6.18 -1.80 -13.50
C LEU A 368 6.06 -2.44 -14.89
N GLY A 369 4.95 -2.21 -15.59
CA GLY A 369 4.74 -2.68 -16.96
C GLY A 369 5.73 -2.08 -17.95
N LEU A 370 6.02 -0.78 -17.86
CA LEU A 370 7.02 -0.10 -18.71
C LEU A 370 8.44 -0.59 -18.41
N LEU A 371 8.79 -0.79 -17.13
CA LEU A 371 10.08 -1.35 -16.74
C LEU A 371 10.25 -2.80 -17.22
N LEU A 372 9.22 -3.64 -17.09
CA LEU A 372 9.26 -5.03 -17.56
C LEU A 372 9.37 -5.12 -19.09
N LEU A 373 8.58 -4.31 -19.81
CA LEU A 373 8.65 -4.23 -21.27
C LEU A 373 10.05 -3.79 -21.71
N GLY A 374 10.58 -2.72 -21.12
CA GLY A 374 11.93 -2.25 -21.38
C GLY A 374 12.98 -3.32 -21.06
N ALA A 375 12.86 -4.01 -19.92
CA ALA A 375 13.78 -5.05 -19.52
C ALA A 375 13.81 -6.20 -20.53
N ILE A 376 12.65 -6.69 -20.99
CA ILE A 376 12.57 -7.74 -22.01
C ILE A 376 13.18 -7.28 -23.34
N THR A 377 12.90 -6.03 -23.76
CA THR A 377 13.45 -5.47 -25.00
C THR A 377 14.97 -5.34 -24.93
N PHE A 378 15.52 -4.69 -23.90
CA PHE A 378 16.96 -4.50 -23.76
C PHE A 378 17.71 -5.80 -23.48
N ALA A 379 17.11 -6.74 -22.73
CA ALA A 379 17.64 -8.09 -22.54
C ALA A 379 17.81 -8.84 -23.86
N SER A 380 16.82 -8.74 -24.74
CA SER A 380 16.88 -9.39 -26.06
C SER A 380 17.95 -8.74 -26.94
N LEU A 381 18.00 -7.40 -26.96
CA LEU A 381 19.00 -6.66 -27.74
C LEU A 381 20.43 -6.93 -27.28
N VAL A 382 20.69 -6.94 -25.97
CA VAL A 382 22.03 -7.20 -25.44
C VAL A 382 22.44 -8.66 -25.65
N TYR A 383 21.50 -9.61 -25.47
CA TYR A 383 21.75 -11.03 -25.73
C TYR A 383 22.19 -11.26 -27.18
N PHE A 384 21.43 -10.74 -28.16
CA PHE A 384 21.81 -10.87 -29.57
C PHE A 384 23.05 -10.05 -29.93
N GLY A 385 23.24 -8.87 -29.32
CA GLY A 385 24.43 -8.04 -29.53
C GLY A 385 25.73 -8.72 -29.08
N GLU A 386 25.70 -9.40 -27.94
CA GLU A 386 26.82 -10.20 -27.45
C GLU A 386 27.01 -11.48 -28.28
N LEU A 387 25.92 -12.13 -28.71
CA LEU A 387 25.98 -13.34 -29.55
C LEU A 387 26.61 -13.08 -30.93
N ILE A 388 26.38 -11.91 -31.51
CA ILE A 388 26.91 -11.54 -32.84
C ILE A 388 28.39 -11.17 -32.78
N SER A 389 28.86 -10.65 -31.65
CA SER A 389 30.20 -10.05 -31.53
C SER A 389 31.31 -11.05 -31.21
N ASP A 390 31.00 -12.36 -31.25
CA ASP A 390 31.92 -13.50 -30.99
C ASP A 390 32.87 -13.24 -29.83
N SER A 391 32.31 -12.82 -28.70
CA SER A 391 33.10 -12.47 -27.50
C SER A 391 33.54 -13.74 -26.78
N ASP A 392 34.83 -13.83 -26.44
CA ASP A 392 35.45 -15.04 -25.83
C ASP A 392 34.76 -15.53 -24.55
N GLU A 393 34.07 -14.64 -23.84
CA GLU A 393 33.31 -14.96 -22.62
C GLU A 393 31.96 -14.23 -22.58
N VAL A 394 30.91 -14.90 -23.06
CA VAL A 394 29.53 -14.39 -22.99
C VAL A 394 28.95 -14.62 -21.59
N LEU A 395 28.89 -13.55 -20.78
CA LEU A 395 28.28 -13.57 -19.43
C LEU A 395 26.75 -13.72 -19.49
N ILE A 396 26.12 -13.14 -20.52
CA ILE A 396 24.66 -13.15 -20.71
C ILE A 396 24.27 -14.35 -21.59
N THR A 397 24.13 -15.52 -20.97
CA THR A 397 23.94 -16.79 -21.69
C THR A 397 22.50 -17.06 -22.15
N ASN A 398 21.52 -16.40 -21.54
CA ASN A 398 20.11 -16.53 -21.92
C ASN A 398 19.33 -15.23 -21.63
N ILE A 399 18.16 -15.09 -22.26
CA ILE A 399 17.32 -13.89 -22.13
C ILE A 399 16.89 -13.64 -20.67
N PRO A 400 16.50 -14.64 -19.85
CA PRO A 400 16.20 -14.41 -18.43
C PRO A 400 17.34 -13.77 -17.62
N ILE A 401 18.59 -14.17 -17.84
CA ILE A 401 19.77 -13.51 -17.25
C ILE A 401 19.90 -12.09 -17.79
N GLY A 402 19.65 -11.89 -19.09
CA GLY A 402 19.56 -10.56 -19.70
C GLY A 402 18.49 -9.68 -19.06
N ILE A 403 17.34 -10.24 -18.65
CA ILE A 403 16.26 -9.51 -17.96
C ILE A 403 16.73 -9.06 -16.57
N TRP A 404 17.43 -9.91 -15.82
CA TRP A 404 18.07 -9.51 -14.56
C TRP A 404 19.04 -8.34 -14.76
N TYR A 405 19.96 -8.46 -15.72
CA TYR A 405 20.88 -7.38 -16.10
C TYR A 405 20.13 -6.09 -16.47
N ALA A 406 19.12 -6.18 -17.34
CA ALA A 406 18.36 -5.02 -17.79
C ALA A 406 17.57 -4.36 -16.65
N MET A 407 16.97 -5.13 -15.74
CA MET A 407 16.27 -4.57 -14.56
C MET A 407 17.25 -3.83 -13.64
N VAL A 408 18.40 -4.43 -13.32
CA VAL A 408 19.45 -3.83 -12.47
C VAL A 408 20.03 -2.57 -13.11
N THR A 409 20.15 -2.56 -14.44
CA THR A 409 20.68 -1.43 -15.22
C THR A 409 19.65 -0.30 -15.35
N MET A 410 18.40 -0.61 -15.67
CA MET A 410 17.31 0.38 -15.79
C MET A 410 16.99 1.06 -14.46
N THR A 411 17.15 0.34 -13.35
CA THR A 411 16.98 0.89 -11.99
C THR A 411 18.23 1.56 -11.45
N THR A 412 19.31 1.65 -12.24
CA THR A 412 20.59 2.27 -11.87
C THR A 412 21.30 1.64 -10.66
N VAL A 413 20.97 0.38 -10.33
CA VAL A 413 21.62 -0.35 -9.22
C VAL A 413 23.02 -0.81 -9.62
N GLY A 414 23.16 -1.45 -10.78
CA GLY A 414 24.46 -1.79 -11.37
C GLY A 414 25.39 -2.66 -10.51
N TYR A 415 24.96 -3.86 -10.10
CA TYR A 415 25.80 -4.77 -9.28
C TYR A 415 27.14 -5.16 -9.94
N GLY A 416 27.20 -5.20 -11.27
CA GLY A 416 28.40 -5.56 -12.03
C GLY A 416 28.65 -7.07 -12.13
N ASP A 417 27.68 -7.90 -11.75
CA ASP A 417 27.68 -9.36 -11.88
C ASP A 417 27.49 -9.81 -13.34
N PHE A 418 26.66 -9.09 -14.10
CA PHE A 418 26.50 -9.25 -15.55
C PHE A 418 26.71 -7.91 -16.25
N TYR A 419 27.46 -7.91 -17.35
CA TYR A 419 27.65 -6.75 -18.20
C TYR A 419 28.06 -7.19 -19.62
N PRO A 420 27.69 -6.42 -20.66
CA PRO A 420 28.14 -6.68 -22.02
C PRO A 420 29.63 -6.38 -22.16
N LYS A 421 30.32 -7.17 -22.99
CA LYS A 421 31.73 -6.94 -23.34
C LYS A 421 31.88 -6.38 -24.76
N SER A 422 30.88 -6.54 -25.62
CA SER A 422 30.92 -6.06 -26.99
C SER A 422 30.59 -4.57 -27.11
N ILE A 423 31.08 -3.95 -28.19
CA ILE A 423 30.75 -2.55 -28.53
C ILE A 423 29.23 -2.39 -28.72
N GLY A 424 28.58 -3.35 -29.39
CA GLY A 424 27.13 -3.36 -29.57
C GLY A 424 26.38 -3.43 -28.24
N GLY A 425 26.85 -4.30 -27.34
CA GLY A 425 26.32 -4.42 -25.99
C GLY A 425 26.49 -3.16 -25.16
N TYR A 426 27.62 -2.44 -25.27
CA TYR A 426 27.79 -1.13 -24.62
C TYR A 426 26.84 -0.05 -25.14
N ILE A 427 26.57 -0.02 -26.45
CA ILE A 427 25.59 0.91 -27.05
C ILE A 427 24.19 0.60 -26.51
N VAL A 428 23.81 -0.69 -26.51
CA VAL A 428 22.52 -1.15 -25.97
C VAL A 428 22.41 -0.86 -24.47
N GLY A 429 23.45 -1.12 -23.69
CA GLY A 429 23.53 -0.83 -22.26
C GLY A 429 23.40 0.65 -21.96
N SER A 430 24.06 1.51 -22.75
CA SER A 430 23.93 2.97 -22.63
C SER A 430 22.49 3.42 -22.89
N GLY A 431 21.84 2.90 -23.93
CA GLY A 431 20.42 3.16 -24.21
C GLY A 431 19.49 2.64 -23.10
N CYS A 432 19.81 1.49 -22.51
CA CYS A 432 19.07 0.87 -21.41
C CYS A 432 19.05 1.76 -20.17
N VAL A 433 20.21 2.30 -19.76
CA VAL A 433 20.32 3.23 -18.62
C VAL A 433 19.49 4.49 -18.85
N ILE A 434 19.64 5.13 -20.02
CA ILE A 434 18.91 6.36 -20.36
C ILE A 434 17.40 6.11 -20.34
N CYS A 435 16.95 5.02 -20.96
CA CYS A 435 15.53 4.66 -20.97
C CYS A 435 14.99 4.38 -19.55
N GLY A 436 15.72 3.62 -18.74
CA GLY A 436 15.32 3.31 -17.36
C GLY A 436 15.17 4.56 -16.48
N VAL A 437 16.15 5.46 -16.53
CA VAL A 437 16.11 6.74 -15.80
C VAL A 437 14.91 7.58 -16.24
N LEU A 438 14.62 7.68 -17.55
CA LEU A 438 13.48 8.44 -18.06
C LEU A 438 12.13 7.84 -17.61
N VAL A 439 11.99 6.51 -17.62
CA VAL A 439 10.76 5.82 -17.17
C VAL A 439 10.51 6.10 -15.69
N ILE A 440 11.53 5.97 -14.83
CA ILE A 440 11.41 6.25 -13.39
C ILE A 440 11.14 7.74 -13.15
N ALA A 441 11.87 8.63 -13.82
CA ALA A 441 11.69 10.08 -13.69
C ALA A 441 10.30 10.56 -14.11
N PHE A 442 9.65 9.89 -15.08
CA PHE A 442 8.30 10.23 -15.52
C PHE A 442 7.21 9.73 -14.56
N THR A 443 7.40 8.54 -13.98
CA THR A 443 6.35 7.84 -13.22
C THR A 443 6.35 8.18 -11.73
N VAL A 444 7.52 8.35 -11.11
CA VAL A 444 7.65 8.64 -9.67
C VAL A 444 6.96 9.95 -9.26
N PRO A 445 7.09 11.09 -9.98
CA PRO A 445 6.43 12.34 -9.59
C PRO A 445 4.91 12.25 -9.49
N VAL A 446 4.27 11.42 -10.31
CA VAL A 446 2.82 11.19 -10.26
C VAL A 446 2.43 10.55 -8.93
N ILE A 447 3.17 9.51 -8.51
CA ILE A 447 2.96 8.82 -7.23
C ILE A 447 3.24 9.78 -6.05
N VAL A 448 4.31 10.56 -6.13
CA VAL A 448 4.67 11.55 -5.09
C VAL A 448 3.61 12.64 -4.96
N ASN A 449 3.08 13.15 -6.07
CA ASN A 449 2.04 14.17 -6.05
C ASN A 449 0.76 13.65 -5.39
N ASN A 450 0.35 12.41 -5.71
CA ASN A 450 -0.77 11.74 -5.03
C ASN A 450 -0.51 11.62 -3.53
N PHE A 451 0.67 11.15 -3.12
CA PHE A 451 1.03 11.05 -1.70
C PHE A 451 0.95 12.39 -0.97
N LEU A 452 1.54 13.45 -1.54
CA LEU A 452 1.52 14.79 -0.96
C LEU A 452 0.09 15.32 -0.77
N MET A 453 -0.79 15.06 -1.75
CA MET A 453 -2.19 15.47 -1.69
C MET A 453 -2.95 14.81 -0.54
N PHE A 454 -2.87 13.47 -0.43
CA PHE A 454 -3.51 12.76 0.68
C PHE A 454 -2.89 13.10 2.05
N TYR A 455 -1.57 13.31 2.10
CA TYR A 455 -0.87 13.74 3.32
C TYR A 455 -1.31 15.12 3.78
N ALA A 456 -1.42 16.08 2.88
CA ALA A 456 -1.92 17.42 3.19
C ALA A 456 -3.37 17.37 3.70
N HIS A 457 -4.21 16.54 3.08
CA HIS A 457 -5.59 16.36 3.51
C HIS A 457 -5.68 15.75 4.91
N ALA A 458 -5.00 14.63 5.17
CA ALA A 458 -4.97 13.97 6.47
C ALA A 458 -4.46 14.92 7.57
N SER A 459 -3.36 15.64 7.30
CA SER A 459 -2.81 16.66 8.20
C SER A 459 -3.79 17.80 8.51
N SER A 460 -4.68 18.13 7.57
CA SER A 460 -5.71 19.16 7.76
C SER A 460 -6.86 18.68 8.64
N MET A 461 -7.21 17.40 8.58
CA MET A 461 -8.24 16.79 9.42
C MET A 461 -7.80 16.74 10.88
N ASP A 462 -6.54 16.38 11.15
CA ASP A 462 -5.97 16.39 12.49
C ASP A 462 -6.06 17.79 13.12
N LYS A 463 -5.67 18.84 12.36
CA LYS A 463 -5.76 20.24 12.82
C LYS A 463 -7.19 20.72 13.05
N LYS A 464 -8.18 20.25 12.28
CA LYS A 464 -9.60 20.60 12.50
C LYS A 464 -10.15 19.94 13.77
N SER A 465 -9.72 18.72 14.08
CA SER A 465 -10.11 18.00 15.30
C SER A 465 -9.65 18.72 16.58
N GLU A 466 -8.51 19.41 16.53
CA GLU A 466 -7.96 20.20 17.65
C GLU A 466 -8.61 21.58 17.82
N ARG A 467 -9.40 22.05 16.83
CA ARG A 467 -10.09 23.35 16.85
C ARG A 467 -11.62 23.20 16.92
N PRO A 468 -12.21 22.62 17.98
CA PRO A 468 -13.63 22.78 18.20
C PRO A 468 -13.88 24.25 18.60
N PHE A 469 -14.45 25.02 17.66
CA PHE A 469 -15.09 26.33 17.82
C PHE A 469 -14.88 27.04 19.19
N LYS A 470 -13.66 27.53 19.45
CA LYS A 470 -13.33 28.25 20.70
C LYS A 470 -13.83 29.71 20.73
N ASN A 471 -14.73 30.09 19.81
CA ASN A 471 -15.11 31.48 19.56
C ASN A 471 -16.59 31.82 19.78
N ARG A 472 -17.39 30.98 20.47
CA ARG A 472 -18.79 31.38 20.78
C ARG A 472 -19.00 31.98 22.18
N ASN A 473 -18.00 31.95 23.07
CA ASN A 473 -18.16 32.42 24.46
C ASN A 473 -17.33 33.67 24.81
N ARG A 474 -16.63 34.29 23.85
CA ARG A 474 -15.89 35.55 24.09
C ARG A 474 -16.69 36.80 23.70
N ASP A 475 -17.61 36.69 22.75
CA ASP A 475 -18.37 37.84 22.27
C ASP A 475 -19.62 38.13 23.15
N ASP A 476 -20.18 37.11 23.81
CA ASP A 476 -21.30 37.30 24.76
C ASP A 476 -20.87 37.90 26.12
N LYS A 477 -19.56 38.01 26.39
CA LYS A 477 -19.01 38.65 27.60
C LYS A 477 -18.53 40.09 27.38
N GLN A 478 -18.63 40.62 26.17
CA GLN A 478 -18.33 42.03 25.86
C GLN A 478 -19.60 42.87 25.57
N GLN A 479 -20.80 42.30 25.73
CA GLN A 479 -22.08 43.01 25.64
C GLN A 479 -22.81 43.15 26.99
N ILE A 480 -22.17 42.73 28.09
CA ILE A 480 -22.64 42.98 29.45
C ILE A 480 -21.45 43.54 30.23
N ASP A 481 -21.10 44.79 29.95
CA ASP A 481 -20.39 45.70 30.86
C ASP A 481 -20.66 47.14 30.40
#